data_AF-A0A1M6VQ99-F1
#
_entry.id   AF-A0A1M6VQ99-F1
#
_cell.length_a   1.000
_cell.length_b   1.000
_cell.length_c   1.000
_cell.angle_alpha   90.00
_cell.angle_beta   90.00
_cell.angle_gamma   90.00
#
_symmetry.space_group_name_H-M   'P 1'
#
loop_
_entity.id
_entity.type
_entity.pdbx_description
1 polymer ?
#
loop_
_entity_poly.entity_id
_entity_poly.type
_entity_poly.pdbx_seq_one_letter_code
_entity_poly.pdbx_strand_id
1 'polypeptide(L)'
;MEKYLNGRIKSINENNQRRIETLFDAVIAIAMTMMALEIVIPQVQHFDFGVLCTLFSEITVYLISYIVLASIWIIHTMLYSSYSSLGGPEDILINIIIMFVVTIFPILTKLMAEYNNSALLRCIYISTYFFIEIIMCFMLVLTKRKNMNEKKVQIENVKLIMEMIPATHKQDDSKFEEIKSRLNLAEKYLYDKEISENLFQELMLSLPQTVQDMYYEKQNRNNIDFHKSICFLSIGFATVAASVAVLMINPFLCYFVFLIGGIACLLSNTFVRIYHEKKKGGNNNGTKIC
;
A
#
# COMPACT_ATOMS: atom_id res chain seq x y z
N MET A 1 25.37 23.35 11.58
CA MET A 1 23.95 23.59 11.94
C MET A 1 23.00 22.87 10.98
N GLU A 2 23.15 23.06 9.66
CA GLU A 2 22.32 22.42 8.61
C GLU A 2 22.29 20.88 8.64
N LYS A 3 23.45 20.21 8.79
CA LYS A 3 23.53 18.74 8.95
C LYS A 3 22.73 18.21 10.16
N TYR A 4 22.73 18.96 11.26
CA TYR A 4 21.96 18.61 12.46
C TYR A 4 20.45 18.81 12.26
N LEU A 5 20.05 19.86 11.53
CA LEU A 5 18.65 20.13 11.18
C LEU A 5 18.09 19.04 10.25
N ASN A 6 18.83 18.65 9.21
CA ASN A 6 18.41 17.61 8.28
C ASN A 6 18.28 16.22 8.94
N GLY A 7 19.21 15.86 9.81
CA GLY A 7 19.11 14.63 10.61
C GLY A 7 17.90 14.62 11.56
N ARG A 8 17.58 15.79 12.15
CA ARG A 8 16.40 15.93 13.03
C ARG A 8 15.08 15.88 12.26
N ILE A 9 15.00 16.48 11.07
CA ILE A 9 13.81 16.40 10.21
C ILE A 9 13.55 14.95 9.77
N LYS A 10 14.60 14.21 9.41
CA LYS A 10 14.49 12.79 9.05
C LYS A 10 13.90 11.96 10.19
N SER A 11 14.46 12.06 11.41
CA SER A 11 13.94 11.30 12.55
C SER A 11 12.52 11.69 12.94
N ILE A 12 12.14 12.96 12.76
CA ILE A 12 10.75 13.42 12.93
C ILE A 12 9.83 12.73 11.92
N ASN A 13 10.21 12.67 10.65
CA ASN A 13 9.38 12.06 9.60
C ASN A 13 9.22 10.54 9.81
N GLU A 14 10.30 9.82 10.16
CA GLU A 14 10.24 8.39 10.48
C GLU A 14 9.33 8.11 11.68
N ASN A 15 9.40 8.95 12.72
CA ASN A 15 8.52 8.83 13.88
C ASN A 15 7.06 9.15 13.51
N ASN A 16 6.84 10.21 12.73
CA ASN A 16 5.50 10.57 12.24
C ASN A 16 4.90 9.45 11.40
N GLN A 17 5.68 8.85 10.49
CA GLN A 17 5.27 7.68 9.71
C GLN A 17 4.74 6.57 10.61
N ARG A 18 5.53 6.11 11.59
CA ARG A 18 5.10 5.04 12.52
C ARG A 18 3.84 5.41 13.31
N ARG A 19 3.74 6.68 13.73
CA ARG A 19 2.56 7.18 14.47
C ARG A 19 1.31 7.18 13.60
N ILE A 20 1.42 7.56 12.32
CA ILE A 20 0.31 7.52 11.37
C ILE A 20 -0.11 6.08 11.10
N GLU A 21 0.84 5.17 10.85
CA GLU A 21 0.56 3.74 10.65
C GLU A 21 -0.22 3.17 11.84
N THR A 22 0.26 3.42 13.06
CA THR A 22 -0.38 2.94 14.29
C THR A 22 -1.79 3.52 14.46
N LEU A 23 -1.97 4.80 14.14
CA LEU A 23 -3.28 5.45 14.23
C LEU A 23 -4.25 4.89 13.18
N PHE A 24 -3.77 4.67 11.96
CA PHE A 24 -4.56 4.11 10.87
C PHE A 24 -5.06 2.69 11.19
N ASP A 25 -4.16 1.84 11.69
CA ASP A 25 -4.49 0.49 12.15
C ASP A 25 -5.57 0.51 13.25
N ALA A 26 -5.43 1.43 14.22
CA ALA A 26 -6.41 1.58 15.29
C ALA A 26 -7.79 2.03 14.76
N VAL A 27 -7.82 3.02 13.86
CA VAL A 27 -9.07 3.52 13.27
C VAL A 27 -9.77 2.44 12.44
N ILE A 28 -9.02 1.71 11.61
CA ILE A 28 -9.58 0.59 10.83
C ILE A 28 -10.12 -0.51 11.74
N ALA A 29 -9.38 -0.90 12.79
CA ALA A 29 -9.83 -1.94 13.70
C ALA A 29 -11.14 -1.56 14.42
N ILE A 30 -11.28 -0.30 14.83
CA ILE A 30 -12.53 0.21 15.42
C ILE A 30 -13.66 0.21 14.39
N ALA A 31 -13.41 0.67 13.15
CA ALA A 31 -14.42 0.69 12.10
C ALA A 31 -14.90 -0.72 11.73
N MET A 32 -13.97 -1.69 11.62
CA MET A 32 -14.28 -3.11 11.39
C MET A 32 -15.18 -3.70 12.47
N THR A 33 -14.87 -3.42 13.74
CA THR A 33 -15.63 -3.97 14.88
C THR A 33 -16.95 -3.26 15.11
N MET A 34 -17.04 -1.95 14.85
CA MET A 34 -18.32 -1.23 14.93
C MET A 34 -19.34 -1.74 13.91
N MET A 35 -18.91 -2.13 12.71
CA MET A 35 -19.84 -2.72 11.73
C MET A 35 -20.53 -3.99 12.23
N ALA A 36 -19.87 -4.79 13.06
CA ALA A 36 -20.49 -6.00 13.61
C ALA A 36 -21.65 -5.68 14.57
N LEU A 37 -21.62 -4.49 15.21
CA LEU A 37 -22.69 -4.03 16.09
C LEU A 37 -23.92 -3.53 15.32
N GLU A 38 -23.77 -3.21 14.03
CA GLU A 38 -24.87 -2.72 13.17
C GLU A 38 -25.69 -3.85 12.55
N ILE A 39 -25.31 -5.12 12.76
CA ILE A 39 -26.08 -6.27 12.26
C ILE A 39 -27.42 -6.33 12.99
N VAL A 40 -28.51 -6.13 12.25
CA VAL A 40 -29.86 -6.15 12.82
C VAL A 40 -30.32 -7.59 12.99
N ILE A 41 -30.58 -7.99 14.23
CA ILE A 41 -31.15 -9.31 14.54
C ILE A 41 -32.67 -9.22 14.43
N PRO A 42 -33.33 -10.02 13.57
CA PRO A 42 -34.78 -10.01 13.45
C PRO A 42 -35.46 -10.37 14.78
N GLN A 43 -36.38 -9.52 15.24
CA GLN A 43 -37.19 -9.79 16.43
C GLN A 43 -38.39 -10.65 16.05
N VAL A 44 -38.28 -11.97 16.26
CA VAL A 44 -39.31 -12.95 15.88
C VAL A 44 -39.65 -13.87 17.05
N GLN A 45 -40.90 -14.35 17.08
CA GLN A 45 -41.36 -15.30 18.10
C GLN A 45 -40.86 -16.73 17.85
N HIS A 46 -40.62 -17.09 16.59
CA HIS A 46 -40.11 -18.39 16.17
C HIS A 46 -38.96 -18.20 15.17
N PHE A 47 -37.89 -18.97 15.33
CA PHE A 47 -36.75 -18.95 14.43
C PHE A 47 -36.96 -20.02 13.35
N ASP A 48 -37.38 -19.59 12.15
CA ASP A 48 -37.60 -20.45 10.99
C ASP A 48 -36.56 -20.21 9.89
N PHE A 49 -36.70 -20.92 8.78
CA PHE A 49 -35.77 -20.80 7.65
C PHE A 49 -35.83 -19.41 6.98
N GLY A 50 -36.98 -18.74 6.98
CA GLY A 50 -37.12 -17.39 6.40
C GLY A 50 -36.36 -16.34 7.21
N VAL A 51 -36.42 -16.46 8.55
CA VAL A 51 -35.64 -15.64 9.47
C VAL A 51 -34.14 -15.87 9.27
N LEU A 52 -33.73 -17.13 9.09
CA LEU A 52 -32.33 -17.47 8.80
C LEU A 52 -31.85 -16.82 7.49
N CYS A 53 -32.66 -16.86 6.43
CA CYS A 53 -32.33 -16.18 5.16
C CYS A 53 -32.17 -14.66 5.34
N THR A 54 -33.03 -14.04 6.15
CA THR A 54 -32.96 -12.60 6.44
C THR A 54 -31.68 -12.25 7.17
N LEU A 55 -31.33 -13.01 8.22
CA LEU A 55 -30.08 -12.83 8.96
C LEU A 55 -28.84 -13.03 8.07
N PHE A 56 -28.90 -13.98 7.14
CA PHE A 56 -27.82 -14.21 6.20
C PHE A 56 -27.61 -13.03 5.23
N SER A 57 -28.69 -12.37 4.81
CA SER A 57 -28.62 -11.14 4.03
C SER A 57 -27.91 -10.02 4.81
N GLU A 58 -28.26 -9.81 6.07
CA GLU A 58 -27.60 -8.84 6.97
C GLU A 58 -26.10 -9.13 7.11
N ILE A 59 -25.76 -10.40 7.35
CA ILE A 59 -24.35 -10.86 7.43
C ILE A 59 -23.62 -10.63 6.10
N THR A 60 -24.30 -10.77 4.96
CA THR A 60 -23.69 -10.52 3.63
C THR A 60 -23.33 -9.05 3.45
N VAL A 61 -24.23 -8.13 3.84
CA VAL A 61 -23.98 -6.67 3.79
C VAL A 61 -22.80 -6.29 4.69
N TYR A 62 -22.77 -6.85 5.89
CA TYR A 62 -21.63 -6.73 6.80
C TYR A 62 -20.33 -7.25 6.17
N LEU A 63 -20.35 -8.46 5.59
CA LEU A 63 -19.18 -9.10 4.98
C LEU A 63 -18.62 -8.27 3.81
N ILE A 64 -19.47 -7.73 2.94
CA ILE A 64 -19.06 -6.84 1.85
C ILE A 64 -18.25 -5.67 2.41
N SER A 65 -18.73 -5.07 3.48
CA SER A 65 -18.14 -3.87 4.08
C SER A 65 -16.87 -4.18 4.86
N TYR A 66 -16.83 -5.34 5.52
CA TYR A 66 -15.62 -5.86 6.15
C TYR A 66 -14.50 -6.09 5.12
N ILE A 67 -14.83 -6.70 3.97
CA ILE A 67 -13.87 -6.91 2.87
C ILE A 67 -13.35 -5.58 2.31
N VAL A 68 -14.21 -4.57 2.20
CA VAL A 68 -13.80 -3.21 1.79
C VAL A 68 -12.80 -2.61 2.78
N LEU A 69 -13.06 -2.65 4.09
CA LEU A 69 -12.10 -2.11 5.06
C LEU A 69 -10.80 -2.93 5.09
N ALA A 70 -10.90 -4.26 4.91
CA ALA A 70 -9.74 -5.13 4.85
C ALA A 70 -8.87 -4.86 3.61
N SER A 71 -9.47 -4.59 2.44
CA SER A 71 -8.73 -4.25 1.24
C SER A 71 -7.96 -2.94 1.43
N ILE A 72 -8.61 -1.92 1.99
CA ILE A 72 -8.01 -0.62 2.32
C ILE A 72 -6.79 -0.82 3.25
N TRP A 73 -6.93 -1.64 4.29
CA TRP A 73 -5.85 -1.95 5.22
C TRP A 73 -4.67 -2.67 4.57
N ILE A 74 -4.93 -3.66 3.71
CA ILE A 74 -3.90 -4.40 2.98
C ILE A 74 -3.08 -3.45 2.10
N ILE A 75 -3.76 -2.60 1.33
CA ILE A 75 -3.10 -1.64 0.44
C ILE A 75 -2.26 -0.63 1.23
N HIS A 76 -2.80 -0.12 2.34
CA HIS A 76 -2.07 0.78 3.22
C HIS A 76 -0.80 0.11 3.79
N THR A 77 -0.92 -1.12 4.29
CA THR A 77 0.23 -1.88 4.82
C THR A 77 1.29 -2.15 3.74
N MET A 78 0.86 -2.47 2.52
CA MET A 78 1.78 -2.64 1.38
C MET A 78 2.50 -1.33 1.03
N LEU A 79 1.78 -0.20 1.00
CA LEU A 79 2.37 1.12 0.74
C LEU A 79 3.47 1.44 1.76
N TYR A 80 3.20 1.29 3.05
CA TYR A 80 4.14 1.66 4.10
C TYR A 80 5.31 0.67 4.26
N SER A 81 5.14 -0.58 3.86
CA SER A 81 6.24 -1.57 3.85
C SER A 81 7.18 -1.44 2.65
N SER A 82 6.71 -0.97 1.49
CA SER A 82 7.56 -0.79 0.30
C SER A 82 8.32 0.53 0.27
N TYR A 83 7.88 1.57 1.00
CA TYR A 83 8.46 2.92 0.92
C TYR A 83 8.89 3.46 2.28
N SER A 84 10.16 3.84 2.39
CA SER A 84 10.80 4.28 3.63
C SER A 84 10.81 5.79 3.87
N SER A 85 10.14 6.59 3.02
CA SER A 85 10.17 8.07 3.07
C SER A 85 8.77 8.69 3.09
N LEU A 86 7.89 8.06 3.86
CA LEU A 86 6.54 8.56 4.14
C LEU A 86 6.57 9.35 5.45
N GLY A 87 5.55 10.17 5.70
CA GLY A 87 5.41 10.94 6.95
C GLY A 87 5.69 12.43 6.81
N GLY A 88 5.68 12.96 5.58
CA GLY A 88 5.59 14.40 5.35
C GLY A 88 4.20 14.95 5.71
N PRO A 89 4.05 16.29 5.84
CA PRO A 89 2.76 16.92 6.13
C PRO A 89 1.64 16.56 5.14
N GLU A 90 1.98 16.43 3.85
CA GLU A 90 1.05 16.02 2.79
C GLU A 90 0.54 14.58 3.00
N ASP A 91 1.44 13.65 3.30
CA ASP A 91 1.10 12.25 3.58
C ASP A 91 0.18 12.16 4.81
N ILE A 92 0.48 12.93 5.86
CA ILE A 92 -0.35 12.98 7.08
C ILE A 92 -1.77 13.41 6.74
N LEU A 93 -1.94 14.51 5.99
CA LEU A 93 -3.24 15.04 5.65
C LEU A 93 -4.07 14.05 4.84
N ILE A 94 -3.46 13.40 3.84
CA ILE A 94 -4.16 12.42 3.01
C ILE A 94 -4.63 11.22 3.85
N ASN A 95 -3.78 10.71 4.76
CA ASN A 95 -4.19 9.63 5.65
C ASN A 95 -5.33 10.02 6.59
N ILE A 96 -5.32 11.25 7.11
CA ILE A 96 -6.44 11.76 7.94
C ILE A 96 -7.74 11.77 7.12
N ILE A 97 -7.70 12.20 5.86
CA ILE A 97 -8.87 12.17 4.97
C ILE A 97 -9.35 10.73 4.76
N ILE A 98 -8.45 9.80 4.46
CA ILE A 98 -8.81 8.37 4.28
C ILE A 98 -9.45 7.83 5.55
N MET A 99 -8.85 8.06 6.73
CA MET A 99 -9.37 7.61 8.02
C MET A 99 -10.76 8.16 8.30
N PHE A 100 -11.00 9.45 8.02
CA PHE A 100 -12.33 10.03 8.14
C PHE A 100 -13.36 9.30 7.27
N VAL A 101 -13.04 9.03 6.00
CA VAL A 101 -13.96 8.30 5.12
C VAL A 101 -14.16 6.85 5.60
N VAL A 102 -13.12 6.19 6.11
CA VAL A 102 -13.22 4.86 6.74
C VAL A 102 -14.23 4.85 7.90
N THR A 103 -14.24 5.90 8.74
CA THR A 103 -15.21 5.98 9.85
C THR A 103 -16.66 6.16 9.42
N ILE A 104 -16.92 6.50 8.15
CA ILE A 104 -18.27 6.63 7.59
C ILE A 104 -18.84 5.26 7.18
N PHE A 105 -17.98 4.26 6.92
CA PHE A 105 -18.42 2.93 6.46
C PHE A 105 -19.44 2.25 7.38
N PRO A 106 -19.30 2.23 8.72
CA PRO A 106 -20.31 1.65 9.60
C PRO A 106 -21.72 2.19 9.34
N ILE A 107 -21.86 3.49 9.13
CA ILE A 107 -23.14 4.14 8.82
C ILE A 107 -23.63 3.74 7.44
N LEU A 108 -22.75 3.75 6.43
CA LEU A 108 -23.13 3.36 5.07
C LEU A 108 -23.56 1.89 4.98
N THR A 109 -22.89 1.00 5.70
CA THR A 109 -23.23 -0.42 5.81
C THR A 109 -24.62 -0.59 6.39
N LYS A 110 -24.91 0.10 7.51
CA LYS A 110 -26.24 0.08 8.14
C LYS A 110 -27.32 0.59 7.19
N LEU A 111 -27.09 1.73 6.53
CA LEU A 111 -28.04 2.30 5.58
C LEU A 111 -28.26 1.36 4.37
N MET A 112 -27.22 0.68 3.92
CA MET A 112 -27.32 -0.30 2.83
C MET A 112 -28.11 -1.55 3.25
N ALA A 113 -28.00 -1.98 4.51
CA ALA A 113 -28.79 -3.08 5.07
C ALA A 113 -30.28 -2.69 5.19
N GLU A 114 -30.57 -1.57 5.87
CA GLU A 114 -31.94 -1.12 6.14
C GLU A 114 -32.71 -0.77 4.86
N TYR A 115 -32.06 -0.13 3.89
CA TYR A 115 -32.66 0.35 2.66
C TYR A 115 -32.11 -0.38 1.43
N ASN A 116 -32.05 -1.71 1.51
CA ASN A 116 -31.45 -2.57 0.49
C ASN A 116 -31.94 -2.27 -0.94
N ASN A 117 -33.23 -1.95 -1.14
CA ASN A 117 -33.83 -1.67 -2.44
C ASN A 117 -33.45 -0.30 -3.04
N SER A 118 -32.87 0.62 -2.26
CA SER A 118 -32.50 1.96 -2.72
C SER A 118 -31.25 1.95 -3.61
N ALA A 119 -31.43 2.18 -4.91
CA ALA A 119 -30.32 2.35 -5.85
C ALA A 119 -29.40 3.52 -5.48
N LEU A 120 -29.98 4.60 -4.95
CA LEU A 120 -29.23 5.79 -4.54
C LEU A 120 -28.21 5.45 -3.43
N LEU A 121 -28.62 4.70 -2.41
CA LEU A 121 -27.72 4.34 -1.30
C LEU A 121 -26.60 3.40 -1.75
N ARG A 122 -26.89 2.47 -2.68
CA ARG A 122 -25.85 1.63 -3.30
C ARG A 122 -24.86 2.46 -4.10
N CYS A 123 -25.33 3.44 -4.87
CA CYS A 123 -24.47 4.36 -5.59
C CYS A 123 -23.60 5.20 -4.65
N ILE A 124 -24.14 5.69 -3.54
CA ILE A 124 -23.37 6.41 -2.51
C ILE A 124 -22.30 5.50 -1.91
N TYR A 125 -22.65 4.26 -1.55
CA TYR A 125 -21.72 3.27 -1.02
C TYR A 125 -20.56 3.00 -2.00
N ILE A 126 -20.87 2.63 -3.25
CA ILE A 126 -19.85 2.33 -4.27
C ILE A 126 -19.00 3.55 -4.58
N SER A 127 -19.60 4.74 -4.66
CA SER A 127 -18.87 5.99 -4.93
C SER A 127 -17.93 6.37 -3.78
N THR A 128 -18.35 6.12 -2.54
CA THR A 128 -17.50 6.35 -1.36
C THR A 128 -16.29 5.41 -1.37
N TYR A 129 -16.51 4.13 -1.69
CA TYR A 129 -15.40 3.19 -1.84
C TYR A 129 -14.48 3.56 -3.01
N PHE A 130 -15.05 3.92 -4.16
CA PHE A 130 -14.29 4.37 -5.33
C PHE A 130 -13.46 5.63 -5.03
N PHE A 131 -13.99 6.54 -4.22
CA PHE A 131 -13.27 7.73 -3.79
C PHE A 131 -12.03 7.38 -2.96
N ILE A 132 -12.13 6.43 -2.01
CA ILE A 132 -10.96 5.93 -1.28
C ILE A 132 -9.96 5.26 -2.22
N GLU A 133 -10.42 4.42 -3.15
CA GLU A 133 -9.58 3.74 -4.13
C GLU A 133 -8.77 4.74 -4.97
N ILE A 134 -9.40 5.84 -5.41
CA ILE A 134 -8.72 6.93 -6.12
C ILE A 134 -7.64 7.57 -5.23
N ILE A 135 -7.97 7.89 -3.97
CA ILE A 135 -7.00 8.52 -3.05
C ILE A 135 -5.83 7.57 -2.77
N MET A 136 -6.08 6.27 -2.56
CA MET A 136 -5.04 5.26 -2.36
C MET A 136 -4.16 5.09 -3.60
N CYS A 137 -4.76 5.05 -4.79
CA CYS A 137 -4.02 5.02 -6.05
C CYS A 137 -3.16 6.27 -6.24
N PHE A 138 -3.72 7.45 -5.92
CA PHE A 138 -2.99 8.71 -5.95
C PHE A 138 -1.80 8.71 -4.98
N MET A 139 -1.99 8.27 -3.73
CA MET A 139 -0.92 8.08 -2.73
C MET A 139 0.18 7.14 -3.24
N LEU A 140 -0.18 5.99 -3.82
CA LEU A 140 0.77 5.04 -4.41
C LEU A 140 1.60 5.67 -5.53
N VAL A 141 0.95 6.41 -6.43
CA VAL A 141 1.62 7.08 -7.55
C VAL A 141 2.53 8.19 -7.06
N LEU A 142 2.07 9.04 -6.13
CA LEU A 142 2.88 10.10 -5.54
C LEU A 142 4.11 9.54 -4.83
N THR A 143 3.93 8.54 -3.98
CA THR A 143 5.02 7.92 -3.23
C THR A 143 6.04 7.27 -4.16
N LYS A 144 5.57 6.57 -5.21
CA LYS A 144 6.46 6.01 -6.22
C LYS A 144 7.24 7.11 -6.96
N ARG A 145 6.57 8.18 -7.38
CA ARG A 145 7.23 9.32 -8.07
C ARG A 145 8.28 9.96 -7.17
N LYS A 146 7.96 10.18 -5.89
CA LYS A 146 8.88 10.71 -4.88
C LYS A 146 10.11 9.83 -4.73
N ASN A 147 9.92 8.53 -4.52
CA ASN A 147 11.02 7.56 -4.38
C ASN A 147 11.90 7.46 -5.64
N MET A 148 11.31 7.60 -6.84
CA MET A 148 12.03 7.56 -8.11
C MET A 148 12.78 8.85 -8.44
N ASN A 149 12.26 10.01 -8.04
CA ASN A 149 12.78 11.30 -8.47
C ASN A 149 13.67 11.99 -7.42
N GLU A 150 13.45 11.70 -6.13
CA GLU A 150 14.21 12.34 -5.07
C GLU A 150 15.55 11.62 -4.82
N LYS A 151 16.65 12.24 -5.24
CA LYS A 151 18.01 11.76 -4.97
C LYS A 151 18.28 11.58 -3.49
N LYS A 152 17.65 12.39 -2.64
CA LYS A 152 17.69 12.24 -1.18
C LYS A 152 17.25 10.85 -0.75
N VAL A 153 16.11 10.39 -1.26
CA VAL A 153 15.55 9.06 -0.94
C VAL A 153 16.43 7.95 -1.51
N GLN A 154 17.01 8.13 -2.70
CA GLN A 154 17.93 7.16 -3.29
C GLN A 154 19.21 6.99 -2.47
N ILE A 155 19.83 8.10 -2.04
CA ILE A 155 21.02 8.12 -1.18
C ILE A 155 20.71 7.48 0.17
N GLU A 156 19.55 7.77 0.75
CA GLU A 156 19.10 7.18 2.00
C GLU A 156 18.91 5.65 1.89
N ASN A 157 18.34 5.18 0.79
CA ASN A 157 18.23 3.75 0.49
C ASN A 157 19.59 3.07 0.41
N VAL A 158 20.58 3.70 -0.23
CA VAL A 158 21.96 3.18 -0.29
C VAL A 158 22.60 3.16 1.10
N LYS A 159 22.43 4.21 1.91
CA LYS A 159 22.93 4.25 3.31
C LYS A 159 22.37 3.10 4.14
N LEU A 160 21.05 2.89 4.10
CA LEU A 160 20.39 1.79 4.81
C LEU A 160 20.95 0.43 4.38
N ILE A 161 21.15 0.21 3.08
CA ILE A 161 21.75 -1.03 2.57
C ILE A 161 23.16 -1.21 3.10
N MET A 162 23.98 -0.15 3.10
CA MET A 162 25.34 -0.22 3.62
C MET A 162 25.41 -0.49 5.12
N GLU A 163 24.46 0.02 5.91
CA GLU A 163 24.36 -0.25 7.35
C GLU A 163 23.98 -1.71 7.65
N MET A 164 23.21 -2.35 6.76
CA MET A 164 22.83 -3.77 6.88
C MET A 164 23.96 -4.76 6.53
N ILE A 165 25.07 -4.30 5.93
CA ILE A 165 26.18 -5.17 5.54
C ILE A 165 26.95 -5.63 6.79
N PRO A 166 27.13 -6.95 7.00
CA PRO A 166 27.88 -7.50 8.12
C PRO A 166 29.29 -6.91 8.21
N ALA A 167 29.79 -6.65 9.43
CA ALA A 167 31.15 -6.14 9.65
C ALA A 167 32.24 -7.05 9.04
N THR A 168 31.95 -8.33 8.83
CA THR A 168 32.85 -9.29 8.15
C THR A 168 33.08 -8.99 6.66
N HIS A 169 32.17 -8.26 5.99
CA HIS A 169 32.35 -7.79 4.62
C HIS A 169 32.99 -6.39 4.53
N LYS A 170 33.23 -5.70 5.66
CA LYS A 170 34.00 -4.45 5.74
C LYS A 170 35.50 -4.71 5.79
N GLN A 171 35.98 -5.63 4.95
CA GLN A 171 37.36 -6.11 4.98
C GLN A 171 38.38 -5.05 4.51
N ASP A 172 37.89 -3.94 3.96
CA ASP A 172 38.63 -2.72 3.63
C ASP A 172 37.88 -1.51 4.22
N ASP A 173 38.09 -1.27 5.51
CA ASP A 173 37.50 -0.14 6.24
C ASP A 173 37.80 1.22 5.59
N SER A 174 38.94 1.33 4.88
CA SER A 174 39.35 2.57 4.20
C SER A 174 38.40 2.92 3.04
N LYS A 175 38.04 1.93 2.22
CA LYS A 175 37.13 2.09 1.09
C LYS A 175 35.69 2.33 1.53
N PHE A 176 35.25 1.69 2.62
CA PHE A 176 33.94 1.95 3.21
C PHE A 176 33.82 3.38 3.76
N GLU A 177 34.85 3.88 4.43
CA GLU A 177 34.87 5.28 4.90
C GLU A 177 34.95 6.28 3.75
N GLU A 178 35.65 5.96 2.65
CA GLU A 178 35.61 6.76 1.42
C GLU A 178 34.21 6.84 0.82
N ILE A 179 33.52 5.70 0.65
CA ILE A 179 32.13 5.66 0.13
C ILE A 179 31.19 6.45 1.05
N LYS A 180 31.35 6.32 2.37
CA LYS A 180 30.56 7.06 3.36
C LYS A 180 30.82 8.57 3.28
N SER A 181 32.06 8.98 3.03
CA SER A 181 32.42 10.37 2.76
C SER A 181 31.73 10.89 1.49
N ARG A 182 31.74 10.11 0.40
CA ARG A 182 31.06 10.44 -0.86
C ARG A 182 29.54 10.49 -0.71
N LEU A 183 28.95 9.61 0.08
CA LEU A 183 27.52 9.66 0.45
C LEU A 183 27.17 10.95 1.19
N ASN A 184 28.02 11.39 2.12
CA ASN A 184 27.83 12.66 2.82
C ASN A 184 28.00 13.87 1.88
N LEU A 185 28.91 13.78 0.91
CA LEU A 185 29.09 14.80 -0.12
C LEU A 185 27.85 14.87 -1.04
N ALA A 186 27.33 13.72 -1.47
CA ALA A 186 26.14 13.61 -2.30
C ALA A 186 24.90 14.21 -1.61
N GLU A 187 24.77 14.00 -0.31
CA GLU A 187 23.72 14.61 0.50
C GLU A 187 23.83 16.14 0.57
N LYS A 188 25.05 16.70 0.55
CA LYS A 188 25.26 18.16 0.61
C LYS A 188 24.81 18.87 -0.66
N TYR A 189 24.93 18.22 -1.82
CA TYR A 189 24.59 18.81 -3.12
C TYR A 189 23.19 18.43 -3.63
N LEU A 190 22.30 17.95 -2.75
CA LEU A 190 20.94 17.52 -3.11
C LEU A 190 20.05 18.62 -3.73
N TYR A 191 20.36 19.90 -3.51
CA TYR A 191 19.58 21.02 -4.06
C TYR A 191 19.87 21.27 -5.54
N ASP A 192 21.08 20.92 -6.01
CA ASP A 192 21.44 21.01 -7.41
C ASP A 192 21.13 19.69 -8.12
N LYS A 193 20.15 19.72 -9.02
CA LYS A 193 19.64 18.52 -9.68
C LYS A 193 20.70 17.85 -10.56
N GLU A 194 21.46 18.61 -11.32
CA GLU A 194 22.45 18.06 -12.25
C GLU A 194 23.65 17.51 -11.48
N ILE A 195 24.15 18.26 -10.49
CA ILE A 195 25.27 17.83 -9.65
C ILE A 195 24.87 16.58 -8.84
N SER A 196 23.67 16.54 -8.26
CA SER A 196 23.21 15.38 -7.49
C SER A 196 22.99 14.14 -8.36
N GLU A 197 22.56 14.29 -9.61
CA GLU A 197 22.46 13.19 -10.57
C GLU A 197 23.83 12.60 -10.91
N ASN A 198 24.78 13.44 -11.30
CA ASN A 198 26.14 13.03 -11.64
C ASN A 198 26.84 12.36 -10.46
N LEU A 199 26.75 12.98 -9.26
CA LEU A 199 27.37 12.47 -8.06
C LEU A 199 26.74 11.15 -7.57
N PHE A 200 25.43 10.97 -7.77
CA PHE A 200 24.77 9.70 -7.50
C PHE A 200 25.19 8.60 -8.47
N GLN A 201 25.35 8.90 -9.75
CA GLN A 201 25.88 7.91 -10.72
C GLN A 201 27.30 7.49 -10.37
N GLU A 202 28.16 8.45 -10.06
CA GLU A 202 29.55 8.19 -9.66
C GLU A 202 29.63 7.37 -8.37
N LEU A 203 28.76 7.69 -7.40
CA LEU A 203 28.59 6.91 -6.18
C LEU A 203 28.17 5.48 -6.51
N MET A 204 27.15 5.27 -7.34
CA MET A 204 26.66 3.94 -7.70
C MET A 204 27.75 3.08 -8.34
N LEU A 205 28.60 3.66 -9.19
CA LEU A 205 29.75 2.96 -9.80
C LEU A 205 30.83 2.61 -8.78
N SER A 206 30.99 3.41 -7.73
CA SER A 206 31.98 3.17 -6.66
C SER A 206 31.55 2.13 -5.62
N LEU A 207 30.26 1.78 -5.57
CA LEU A 207 29.72 0.82 -4.61
C LEU A 207 30.19 -0.61 -4.91
N PRO A 208 30.40 -1.47 -3.89
CA PRO A 208 30.65 -2.89 -4.10
C PRO A 208 29.48 -3.54 -4.86
N GLN A 209 29.78 -4.53 -5.71
CA GLN A 209 28.78 -5.23 -6.52
C GLN A 209 27.61 -5.76 -5.68
N THR A 210 27.90 -6.32 -4.50
CA THR A 210 26.88 -6.80 -3.56
C THR A 210 25.88 -5.72 -3.17
N VAL A 211 26.33 -4.47 -2.97
CA VAL A 211 25.48 -3.34 -2.60
C VAL A 211 24.64 -2.86 -3.77
N GLN A 212 25.23 -2.82 -4.96
CA GLN A 212 24.51 -2.49 -6.19
C GLN A 212 23.39 -3.51 -6.44
N ASP A 213 23.70 -4.80 -6.33
CA ASP A 213 22.73 -5.89 -6.51
C ASP A 213 21.58 -5.78 -5.51
N MET A 214 21.88 -5.55 -4.22
CA MET A 214 20.87 -5.32 -3.18
C MET A 214 20.00 -4.09 -3.46
N TYR A 215 20.60 -3.00 -3.95
CA TYR A 215 19.87 -1.78 -4.32
C TYR A 215 18.91 -2.04 -5.49
N TYR A 216 19.39 -2.67 -6.57
CA TYR A 216 18.56 -3.01 -7.72
C TYR A 216 17.47 -4.03 -7.38
N GLU A 217 17.76 -4.99 -6.48
CA GLU A 217 16.76 -5.94 -6.01
C GLU A 217 15.66 -5.26 -5.19
N LYS A 218 16.03 -4.37 -4.25
CA LYS A 218 15.07 -3.54 -3.50
C LYS A 218 14.19 -2.72 -4.45
N GLN A 219 14.81 -2.08 -5.45
CA GLN A 219 14.09 -1.29 -6.44
C GLN A 219 13.13 -2.12 -7.29
N ASN A 220 13.54 -3.32 -7.69
CA ASN A 220 12.69 -4.25 -8.43
C ASN A 220 11.52 -4.76 -7.55
N ARG A 221 11.77 -5.04 -6.27
CA ARG A 221 10.71 -5.40 -5.30
C ARG A 221 9.67 -4.29 -5.18
N ASN A 222 10.09 -3.04 -5.00
CA ASN A 222 9.17 -1.90 -4.93
C ASN A 222 8.33 -1.75 -6.21
N ASN A 223 8.91 -2.01 -7.38
CA ASN A 223 8.17 -2.01 -8.64
C ASN A 223 7.17 -3.16 -8.74
N ILE A 224 7.53 -4.37 -8.29
CA ILE A 224 6.62 -5.52 -8.23
C ILE A 224 5.45 -5.20 -7.30
N ASP A 225 5.75 -4.71 -6.09
CA ASP A 225 4.73 -4.39 -5.08
C ASP A 225 3.77 -3.31 -5.59
N PHE A 226 4.28 -2.27 -6.27
CA PHE A 226 3.45 -1.26 -6.92
C PHE A 226 2.46 -1.85 -7.94
N HIS A 227 2.91 -2.74 -8.82
CA HIS A 227 2.01 -3.37 -9.81
C HIS A 227 0.99 -4.27 -9.12
N LYS A 228 1.41 -5.02 -8.08
CA LYS A 228 0.49 -5.82 -7.27
C LYS A 228 -0.57 -4.97 -6.61
N SER A 229 -0.21 -3.83 -6.02
CA SER A 229 -1.17 -2.90 -5.40
C SER A 229 -2.16 -2.34 -6.41
N ILE A 230 -1.74 -1.94 -7.61
CA ILE A 230 -2.66 -1.47 -8.66
C ILE A 230 -3.63 -2.57 -9.10
N CYS A 231 -3.12 -3.79 -9.35
CA CYS A 231 -3.98 -4.91 -9.70
C CYS A 231 -4.97 -5.22 -8.58
N PHE A 232 -4.51 -5.21 -7.33
CA PHE A 232 -5.33 -5.47 -6.14
C PHE A 232 -6.47 -4.44 -5.99
N LEU A 233 -6.16 -3.14 -6.11
CA LEU A 233 -7.16 -2.05 -6.14
C LEU A 233 -8.22 -2.31 -7.24
N SER A 234 -7.78 -2.53 -8.48
CA SER A 234 -8.71 -2.72 -9.61
C SER A 234 -9.61 -3.95 -9.48
N ILE A 235 -9.06 -5.09 -9.05
CA ILE A 235 -9.81 -6.34 -8.86
C ILE A 235 -10.71 -6.22 -7.64
N GLY A 236 -10.24 -5.61 -6.56
CA GLY A 236 -11.00 -5.36 -5.34
C GLY A 236 -12.22 -4.48 -5.62
N PHE A 237 -12.04 -3.36 -6.33
CA PHE A 237 -13.13 -2.50 -6.76
C PHE A 237 -14.17 -3.24 -7.60
N ALA A 238 -13.73 -3.96 -8.65
CA ALA A 238 -14.62 -4.73 -9.50
C ALA A 238 -15.41 -5.79 -8.73
N THR A 239 -14.75 -6.48 -7.79
CA THR A 239 -15.37 -7.50 -6.94
C THR A 239 -16.45 -6.91 -6.03
N VAL A 240 -16.15 -5.82 -5.33
CA VAL A 240 -17.12 -5.17 -4.42
C VAL A 240 -18.29 -4.58 -5.21
N ALA A 241 -18.03 -3.90 -6.32
CA ALA A 241 -19.09 -3.33 -7.17
C ALA A 241 -20.01 -4.42 -7.72
N ALA A 242 -19.46 -5.56 -8.17
CA ALA A 242 -20.22 -6.71 -8.60
C ALA A 242 -21.02 -7.32 -7.44
N SER A 243 -20.43 -7.46 -6.25
CA SER A 243 -21.13 -7.97 -5.05
C SER A 243 -22.32 -7.10 -4.67
N VAL A 244 -22.18 -5.77 -4.68
CA VAL A 244 -23.27 -4.83 -4.38
C VAL A 244 -24.36 -4.87 -5.46
N ALA A 245 -24.00 -5.06 -6.74
CA ALA A 245 -24.98 -5.20 -7.82
C ALA A 245 -25.81 -6.48 -7.69
N VAL A 246 -25.15 -7.58 -7.34
CA VAL A 246 -25.77 -8.91 -7.25
C VAL A 246 -26.56 -9.10 -5.95
N LEU A 247 -26.29 -8.29 -4.92
CA LEU A 247 -27.02 -8.29 -3.65
C LEU A 247 -28.54 -8.18 -3.82
N MET A 248 -29.03 -7.51 -4.88
CA MET A 248 -30.46 -7.38 -5.22
C MET A 248 -31.09 -8.63 -5.82
N ILE A 249 -30.29 -9.48 -6.43
CA ILE A 249 -30.75 -10.72 -7.05
C ILE A 249 -30.80 -11.78 -5.96
N ASN A 250 -29.67 -11.99 -5.29
CA ASN A 250 -29.51 -13.00 -4.27
C ASN A 250 -28.23 -12.76 -3.44
N PRO A 251 -28.33 -12.57 -2.11
CA PRO A 251 -27.16 -12.43 -1.24
C PRO A 251 -26.16 -13.60 -1.31
N PHE A 252 -26.63 -14.82 -1.59
CA PHE A 252 -25.76 -16.01 -1.72
C PHE A 252 -24.80 -15.90 -2.91
N LEU A 253 -25.16 -15.15 -3.96
CA LEU A 253 -24.29 -14.98 -5.12
C LEU A 253 -23.08 -14.09 -4.81
N CYS A 254 -23.15 -13.22 -3.80
CA CYS A 254 -21.99 -12.40 -3.37
C CYS A 254 -20.80 -13.27 -2.96
N TYR A 255 -21.03 -14.44 -2.38
CA TYR A 255 -19.98 -15.38 -1.97
C TYR A 255 -19.22 -15.96 -3.17
N PHE A 256 -19.93 -16.27 -4.26
CA PHE A 256 -19.29 -16.69 -5.51
C PHE A 256 -18.48 -15.54 -6.13
N VAL A 257 -19.01 -14.32 -6.10
CA VAL A 257 -18.28 -13.13 -6.57
C VAL A 257 -16.99 -12.94 -5.77
N PHE A 258 -17.03 -13.08 -4.44
CA PHE A 258 -15.82 -13.00 -3.61
C PHE A 258 -14.82 -14.11 -3.87
N LEU A 259 -15.29 -15.35 -4.09
CA LEU A 259 -14.43 -16.47 -4.43
C LEU A 259 -13.71 -16.23 -5.77
N ILE A 260 -14.44 -15.78 -6.79
CA ILE A 260 -13.88 -15.44 -8.10
C ILE A 260 -12.90 -14.28 -7.98
N GLY A 261 -13.26 -13.22 -7.25
CA GLY A 261 -12.38 -12.07 -6.99
C GLY A 261 -11.09 -12.47 -6.27
N GLY A 262 -11.17 -13.36 -5.28
CA GLY A 262 -10.02 -13.90 -4.57
C GLY A 262 -9.09 -14.71 -5.48
N ILE A 263 -9.65 -15.58 -6.32
CA ILE A 263 -8.88 -16.32 -7.33
C ILE A 263 -8.21 -15.38 -8.32
N ALA A 264 -8.94 -14.38 -8.84
CA ALA A 264 -8.39 -13.38 -9.76
C ALA A 264 -7.22 -12.62 -9.13
N CYS A 265 -7.33 -12.25 -7.85
CA CYS A 265 -6.25 -11.61 -7.10
C CYS A 265 -5.01 -12.51 -6.99
N LEU A 266 -5.17 -13.80 -6.66
CA LEU A 266 -4.06 -14.75 -6.57
C LEU A 266 -3.38 -14.98 -7.92
N LEU A 267 -4.16 -15.10 -8.99
CA LEU A 267 -3.66 -15.23 -10.35
C LEU A 267 -2.88 -13.98 -10.77
N SER A 268 -3.43 -12.79 -10.51
CA SER A 268 -2.76 -11.53 -10.82
C SER A 268 -1.44 -11.39 -10.06
N ASN A 269 -1.40 -11.75 -8.77
CA ASN A 269 -0.18 -11.70 -7.97
C ASN A 269 0.90 -12.64 -8.55
N THR A 270 0.51 -13.86 -8.94
CA THR A 270 1.40 -14.84 -9.56
C THR A 270 1.89 -14.35 -10.92
N PHE A 271 1.00 -13.78 -11.73
CA PHE A 271 1.34 -13.25 -13.05
C PHE A 271 2.33 -12.09 -12.96
N VAL A 272 2.11 -11.12 -12.07
CA VAL A 272 3.03 -9.99 -11.87
C VAL A 272 4.41 -10.48 -11.43
N ARG A 273 4.48 -11.49 -10.56
CA ARG A 273 5.76 -12.11 -10.14
C ARG A 273 6.49 -12.74 -11.33
N ILE A 274 5.81 -13.59 -12.09
CA ILE A 274 6.39 -14.29 -13.26
C ILE A 274 6.85 -13.29 -14.33
N TYR A 275 6.07 -12.23 -14.58
CA TYR A 275 6.41 -11.17 -15.53
C TYR A 275 7.76 -10.52 -15.18
N HIS A 276 7.95 -10.16 -13.91
CA HIS A 276 9.21 -9.56 -13.46
C HIS A 276 10.38 -10.56 -13.41
N GLU A 277 10.14 -11.83 -13.08
CA GLU A 277 11.17 -12.88 -13.14
C GLU A 277 11.69 -13.10 -14.57
N LYS A 278 10.78 -13.18 -15.55
CA LYS A 278 11.15 -13.29 -16.98
C LYS A 278 11.92 -12.07 -17.47
N LYS A 279 11.49 -10.86 -17.05
CA LYS A 279 12.21 -9.62 -17.40
C LYS A 279 13.63 -9.59 -16.83
N LYS A 280 13.84 -10.10 -15.61
CA LYS A 280 15.18 -10.24 -15.00
C LYS A 280 16.05 -11.26 -15.76
N GLY A 281 15.48 -12.41 -16.15
CA GLY A 281 16.19 -13.44 -16.93
C GLY A 281 16.55 -12.99 -18.36
N GLY A 282 15.69 -12.20 -19.01
CA GLY A 282 15.96 -11.64 -20.34
C GLY A 282 17.13 -10.63 -20.34
N ASN A 283 17.26 -9.82 -19.29
CA ASN A 283 18.36 -8.86 -19.16
C ASN A 283 19.71 -9.56 -18.91
N ASN A 284 19.75 -10.64 -18.12
CA ASN A 284 20.98 -11.39 -17.85
C ASN A 284 21.51 -12.18 -19.06
N ASN A 285 20.66 -12.51 -20.04
CA ASN A 285 21.09 -13.14 -21.29
C ASN A 285 21.59 -12.12 -22.34
N GLY A 286 21.25 -10.83 -22.20
CA GLY A 286 21.75 -9.75 -23.05
C GLY A 286 23.16 -9.27 -22.68
N THR A 287 23.60 -9.46 -21.43
CA THR A 287 24.92 -9.03 -20.96
C THR A 287 26.04 -10.06 -21.20
N LYS A 288 25.75 -11.21 -21.84
CA LYS A 288 26.75 -12.22 -22.22
C LYS A 288 27.24 -12.11 -23.67
N ILE A 289 26.86 -11.06 -24.39
CA ILE A 289 27.32 -10.78 -25.76
C ILE A 289 27.81 -9.33 -25.83
N CYS A 290 28.97 -9.06 -25.20
CA CYS A 290 29.92 -8.00 -25.55
C CYS A 290 31.24 -8.33 -24.86
#